data_AF-A0A973W390-F1
#
_entry.id   AF-A0A973W390-F1
#
_cell.length_a   1.000
_cell.length_b   1.000
_cell.length_c   1.000
_cell.angle_alpha   90.00
_cell.angle_beta   90.00
_cell.angle_gamma   90.00
#
_symmetry.space_group_name_H-M   'P 1'
#
loop_
_entity.id
_entity.type
_entity.pdbx_description
1 polymer ?
#
loop_
_entity_poly.entity_id
_entity_poly.type
_entity_poly.pdbx_seq_one_letter_code
_entity_poly.pdbx_strand_id
1 'polypeptide(L)' 'MTLTQLQRYELARRKLADGNIAFMEMVTHKTNPMTREDLTALIKLRPERYSRFSGWLDVLPSRN' A
#
# COMPACT_ATOMS: atom_id res chain seq x y z
N MET A 1 28.50 9.23 -9.41
CA MET A 1 28.41 10.05 -8.18
C MET A 1 27.60 9.28 -7.15
N THR A 2 28.12 9.13 -5.94
CA THR A 2 27.46 8.42 -4.83
C THR A 2 26.44 9.36 -4.17
N LEU A 3 25.19 8.91 -3.98
CA LEU A 3 24.17 9.70 -3.30
C LEU A 3 24.57 9.98 -1.85
N THR A 4 24.34 11.22 -1.41
CA THR A 4 24.49 11.61 0.00
C THR A 4 23.47 10.90 0.87
N GLN A 5 23.70 10.83 2.19
CA GLN A 5 22.76 10.21 3.13
C GLN A 5 21.38 10.89 3.09
N LEU A 6 21.35 12.23 2.99
CA LEU A 6 20.10 12.99 2.86
C LEU A 6 19.33 12.62 1.59
N GLN A 7 20.02 12.48 0.46
CA GLN A 7 19.39 12.08 -0.81
C GLN A 7 18.84 10.65 -0.74
N ARG A 8 19.54 9.72 -0.07
CA ARG A 8 19.06 8.35 0.15
C ARG A 8 17.80 8.33 1.00
N TYR A 9 17.79 9.11 2.09
CA TYR A 9 16.64 9.25 2.97
C TYR A 9 15.42 9.78 2.20
N GLU A 10 15.59 10.88 1.45
CA GLU A 10 14.49 11.49 0.70
C GLU A 10 13.96 10.55 -0.40
N LEU A 11 14.84 9.80 -1.07
CA LEU A 11 14.43 8.79 -2.05
C LEU A 11 13.59 7.67 -1.41
N ALA A 12 14.01 7.17 -0.24
CA ALA A 12 13.27 6.15 0.49
C ALA A 12 11.90 6.68 0.96
N ARG A 13 11.87 7.93 1.46
CA ARG A 13 10.64 8.61 1.87
C ARG A 13 9.65 8.75 0.71
N ARG A 14 10.12 9.17 -0.47
CA ARG A 14 9.28 9.29 -1.67
C ARG A 14 8.70 7.95 -2.10
N LYS A 15 9.54 6.91 -2.19
CA LYS A 15 9.06 5.55 -2.52
C LYS A 15 7.98 5.06 -1.55
N LEU A 16 8.13 5.37 -0.26
CA LEU A 16 7.13 5.01 0.75
C LEU A 16 5.82 5.77 0.53
N ALA A 17 5.90 7.08 0.28
CA ALA A 17 4.76 7.93 0.02
C ALA A 17 4.00 7.51 -1.27
N ASP A 18 4.72 7.27 -2.35
CA ASP A 18 4.16 6.82 -3.63
C ASP A 18 3.40 5.49 -3.45
N GLY A 19 3.97 4.55 -2.68
CA GLY A 19 3.31 3.29 -2.36
C GLY A 19 2.05 3.45 -1.51
N ASN A 20 1.96 4.48 -0.67
CA ASN A 20 0.75 4.79 0.09
C ASN A 20 -0.32 5.43 -0.80
N ILE A 21 0.08 6.33 -1.70
CA ILE A 21 -0.82 6.97 -2.67
C ILE A 21 -1.45 5.90 -3.58
N ALA A 22 -0.64 5.04 -4.19
CA ALA A 22 -1.13 3.96 -5.03
C ALA A 22 -2.09 3.03 -4.27
N PHE A 23 -1.82 2.74 -2.99
CA PHE A 23 -2.74 1.97 -2.16
C PHE A 23 -4.08 2.68 -1.98
N MET A 24 -4.07 3.99 -1.67
CA MET A 24 -5.29 4.78 -1.53
C MET A 24 -6.11 4.85 -2.83
N GLU A 25 -5.45 4.92 -3.98
CA GLU A 25 -6.12 4.90 -5.28
C GLU A 25 -6.86 3.58 -5.53
N MET A 26 -6.26 2.44 -5.14
CA MET A 26 -6.93 1.13 -5.25
C MET A 26 -8.13 1.03 -4.32
N VAL A 27 -7.99 1.51 -3.07
CA VAL A 27 -9.07 1.47 -2.08
C VAL A 27 -10.24 2.36 -2.46
N THR A 28 -9.96 3.54 -3.03
CA THR A 28 -10.98 4.55 -3.38
C THR A 28 -11.41 4.47 -4.85
N HIS A 29 -11.01 3.42 -5.57
CA HIS A 29 -11.33 3.26 -6.99
C HIS A 29 -12.85 3.21 -7.21
N LYS A 30 -13.37 4.10 -8.08
CA LYS A 30 -14.82 4.37 -8.19
C LYS A 30 -15.67 3.18 -8.62
N THR A 31 -15.13 2.31 -9.46
CA THR A 31 -15.87 1.21 -10.09
C THR A 31 -15.45 -0.18 -9.61
N ASN A 32 -14.29 -0.28 -8.96
CA ASN A 32 -13.72 -1.55 -8.50
C ASN A 32 -12.81 -1.28 -7.30
N PRO A 33 -13.39 -0.86 -6.16
CA PRO A 33 -12.61 -0.61 -4.96
C PRO A 33 -12.02 -1.91 -4.44
N MET A 34 -10.82 -1.84 -3.87
CA MET A 34 -10.20 -2.98 -3.20
C MET A 34 -11.10 -3.51 -2.07
N THR A 35 -11.26 -4.83 -2.03
CA THR A 35 -12.02 -5.52 -0.96
C THR A 35 -11.10 -6.01 0.16
N ARG A 36 -11.71 -6.38 1.29
CA ARG A 36 -11.01 -7.03 2.42
C ARG A 36 -10.30 -8.32 1.98
N GLU A 37 -10.95 -9.11 1.13
CA GLU A 37 -10.43 -10.38 0.63
C GLU A 37 -9.21 -10.15 -0.28
N ASP A 38 -9.26 -9.13 -1.14
CA ASP A 38 -8.14 -8.76 -2.00
C ASP A 38 -6.93 -8.31 -1.18
N LEU A 39 -7.13 -7.46 -0.16
CA LEU A 39 -6.05 -7.05 0.74
C LEU A 39 -5.47 -8.25 1.51
N THR A 40 -6.33 -9.16 1.98
CA THR A 40 -5.90 -10.39 2.66
C THR A 40 -5.04 -11.26 1.73
N ALA A 41 -5.44 -11.41 0.46
CA ALA A 41 -4.67 -12.14 -0.54
C ALA A 41 -3.32 -11.47 -0.83
N LEU A 42 -3.28 -10.13 -0.93
CA LEU A 42 -2.05 -9.37 -1.12
C LEU A 42 -1.09 -9.49 0.07
N ILE A 43 -1.60 -9.48 1.30
CA ILE A 43 -0.80 -9.70 2.51
C ILE A 43 -0.22 -11.12 2.51
N LYS A 44 -1.00 -12.14 2.14
CA LYS A 44 -0.48 -13.51 2.02
C LYS A 44 0.60 -13.64 0.95
N LEU A 45 0.44 -12.93 -0.18
CA LEU A 45 1.35 -13.00 -1.31
C LEU A 45 2.67 -12.24 -1.08
N ARG A 46 2.58 -11.05 -0.47
CA ARG A 46 3.71 -10.12 -0.24
C ARG A 46 3.58 -9.45 1.13
N PRO A 47 3.75 -10.20 2.23
CA PRO A 47 3.55 -9.67 3.59
C PRO A 47 4.47 -8.48 3.90
N GLU A 48 5.70 -8.48 3.39
CA GLU A 48 6.67 -7.40 3.56
C GLU A 48 6.19 -6.04 3.00
N ARG A 49 5.27 -6.07 2.03
CA ARG A 49 4.76 -4.86 1.37
C ARG A 49 3.40 -4.44 1.90
N TYR A 50 2.49 -5.40 2.12
CA TYR A 50 1.09 -5.11 2.40
C TYR A 50 0.69 -5.27 3.87
N SER A 51 1.48 -5.94 4.72
CA SER A 51 1.12 -6.10 6.14
C SER A 51 0.98 -4.76 6.87
N ARG A 52 1.70 -3.71 6.43
CA ARG A 52 1.55 -2.35 6.98
C ARG A 52 0.16 -1.75 6.79
N PHE A 53 -0.65 -2.29 5.87
CA PHE A 53 -2.01 -1.86 5.60
C PHE A 53 -3.06 -2.76 6.28
N SER A 54 -2.67 -3.69 7.16
CA SER A 54 -3.59 -4.62 7.82
C SER A 54 -4.73 -3.92 8.57
N GLY A 55 -4.52 -2.72 9.10
CA GLY A 55 -5.57 -1.92 9.75
C GLY A 55 -6.73 -1.52 8.82
N TRP A 56 -6.56 -1.64 7.50
CA TRP A 56 -7.66 -1.43 6.54
C TRP A 56 -8.58 -2.64 6.42
N LEU A 57 -8.21 -3.82 6.90
CA LEU A 57 -9.05 -5.02 6.82
C LEU A 57 -10.41 -4.80 7.51
N ASP A 58 -10.46 -4.02 8.59
CA ASP A 58 -11.70 -3.73 9.31
C ASP A 58 -12.55 -2.65 8.62
N VAL A 59 -11.97 -1.89 7.69
CA VAL A 59 -12.60 -0.74 7.01
C VAL A 59 -13.08 -1.12 5.61
N LEU A 60 -12.34 -1.96 4.90
CA LEU A 60 -12.65 -2.32 3.52
C LEU A 60 -13.95 -3.13 3.41
N PRO A 61 -14.72 -2.93 2.33
CA PRO A 61 -15.91 -3.73 2.10
C PRO A 61 -15.55 -5.21 1.87
N SER A 62 -16.46 -6.09 2.26
CA SER A 62 -16.42 -7.50 1.84
C SER A 62 -16.79 -7.58 0.37
N ARG A 63 -16.17 -8.50 -0.37
CA ARG A 63 -16.71 -8.96 -1.65
C ARG A 63 -18.08 -9.59 -1.38
N ASN A 64 -19.15 -8.98 -1.89
CA ASN A 64 -20.51 -9.52 -1.83
C ASN A 64 -20.60 -10.87 -2.55
#